data_AF-A0A367J8B4-F1
#
_entry.id   AF-A0A367J8B4-F1
#
_cell.length_a   1.000
_cell.length_b   1.000
_cell.length_c   1.000
_cell.angle_alpha   90.00
_cell.angle_beta   90.00
_cell.angle_gamma   90.00
#
_symmetry.space_group_name_H-M   'P 1'
#
loop_
_entity.id
_entity.type
_entity.pdbx_description
1 polymer ?
#
loop_
_entity_poly.entity_id
_entity_poly.type
_entity_poly.pdbx_seq_one_letter_code
_entity_poly.pdbx_strand_id
1 'polypeptide(L)'
;STQRRCDNRHLLIVQGMLFMQEYMKIMGRCQESEYNMAVAFHLIGLTHLAVPHYERVLCLPSKAKAHIEKEKPIEDVYKWPVDDMDEDEEYDETDLKHEAAYNLHLIYVINGSPALAEILMMKYCTI
;
A
#
# COMPACT_ATOMS: atom_id res chain seq x y z
N SER A 1 -12.67 16.61 4.63
CA SER A 1 -11.47 17.35 5.10
C SER A 1 -10.86 18.25 4.02
N THR A 2 -10.89 17.89 2.74
CA THR A 2 -10.31 18.69 1.62
C THR A 2 -11.08 19.97 1.25
N GLN A 3 -12.30 20.15 1.74
CA GLN A 3 -13.21 21.23 1.32
C GLN A 3 -13.24 22.46 2.25
N ARG A 4 -12.63 22.39 3.45
CA ARG A 4 -12.67 23.51 4.40
C ARG A 4 -11.54 24.49 4.12
N ARG A 5 -11.87 25.69 3.63
CA ARG A 5 -10.94 26.83 3.64
C ARG A 5 -10.71 27.22 5.09
N CYS A 6 -9.52 26.90 5.60
CA CYS A 6 -9.08 27.27 6.94
C CYS A 6 -7.64 27.75 6.82
N ASP A 7 -7.30 28.81 7.56
CA ASP A 7 -5.99 29.46 7.46
C ASP A 7 -4.85 28.53 7.93
N ASN A 8 -5.18 27.55 8.79
CA ASN A 8 -4.24 26.59 9.39
C ASN A 8 -4.30 25.18 8.75
N ARG A 9 -4.68 25.06 7.47
CA ARG A 9 -4.80 23.74 6.79
C ARG A 9 -3.53 22.90 6.91
N HIS A 10 -2.37 23.50 6.67
CA HIS A 10 -1.09 22.78 6.74
C HIS A 10 -0.84 22.23 8.15
N LEU A 11 -1.13 23.02 9.19
CA LEU A 11 -0.98 22.59 10.58
C LEU A 11 -1.93 21.42 10.92
N LEU A 12 -3.17 21.47 10.45
CA LEU A 12 -4.14 20.38 10.66
C LEU A 12 -3.72 19.09 9.93
N ILE A 13 -3.13 19.20 8.73
CA ILE A 13 -2.57 18.04 8.03
C ILE A 13 -1.43 17.44 8.85
N VAL A 14 -0.48 18.27 9.32
CA VAL A 14 0.63 17.80 10.16
C VAL A 14 0.12 17.11 11.43
N GLN A 15 -0.88 17.68 12.10
CA GLN A 15 -1.49 17.07 13.28
C GLN A 15 -2.11 15.70 12.96
N GLY A 16 -2.81 15.58 11.83
CA GLY A 16 -3.32 14.30 11.35
C GLY A 16 -2.22 13.27 11.12
N MET A 17 -1.12 13.68 10.48
CA MET A 17 0.02 12.80 10.24
C MET A 17 0.72 12.35 11.52
N LEU A 18 0.77 13.20 12.56
CA LEU A 18 1.27 12.80 13.88
C LEU A 18 0.42 11.68 14.50
N PHE A 19 -0.91 11.76 14.36
CA PHE A 19 -1.79 10.67 14.82
C PHE A 19 -1.58 9.39 14.02
N MET A 20 -1.38 9.48 12.70
CA MET A 20 -1.06 8.30 11.87
C MET A 20 0.26 7.65 12.27
N GLN A 21 1.28 8.46 12.58
CA GLN A 21 2.57 7.95 13.07
C GLN A 21 2.44 7.28 14.43
N GLU A 22 1.67 7.87 15.35
CA GLU A 22 1.45 7.28 16.67
C GLU A 22 0.65 5.97 16.57
N TYR A 23 -0.38 5.94 15.71
CA TYR A 23 -1.11 4.72 15.38
C TYR A 23 -0.17 3.61 14.86
N MET A 24 0.73 3.93 13.93
CA MET A 24 1.68 2.96 13.39
C MET A 24 2.65 2.42 14.46
N LYS A 25 3.07 3.24 15.43
CA LYS A 25 3.89 2.77 16.56
C LYS A 25 3.14 1.79 17.45
N ILE A 26 1.85 2.05 17.69
CA ILE A 26 1.00 1.21 18.56
C ILE A 26 0.67 -0.11 17.87
N MET A 27 0.26 -0.07 16.59
CA MET A 27 -0.04 -1.27 15.81
C MET A 27 1.20 -2.08 15.45
N GLY A 28 2.36 -1.43 15.43
CA GLY A 28 3.57 -1.97 14.85
C GLY A 28 3.55 -1.92 13.32
N ARG A 29 4.65 -2.38 12.72
CA ARG A 29 4.79 -2.41 11.25
C ARG A 29 4.09 -3.65 10.70
N CYS A 30 2.81 -3.51 10.39
CA CYS A 30 1.99 -4.54 9.77
C CYS A 30 1.33 -4.01 8.48
N GLN A 31 0.76 -4.94 7.70
CA GLN A 31 0.13 -4.65 6.42
C GLN A 31 -0.93 -3.52 6.52
N GLU A 32 -1.79 -3.57 7.54
CA GLU A 32 -2.82 -2.54 7.80
C GLU A 32 -2.21 -1.16 8.05
N SER A 33 -1.19 -1.08 8.91
CA SER A 33 -0.57 0.19 9.29
C SER A 33 0.12 0.88 8.11
N GLU A 34 0.81 0.10 7.28
CA GLU A 34 1.51 0.59 6.09
C GLU A 34 0.51 1.00 5.01
N TYR A 35 -0.58 0.24 4.82
CA TYR A 35 -1.66 0.59 3.89
C TYR A 35 -2.34 1.90 4.27
N ASN A 36 -2.69 2.07 5.54
CA ASN A 36 -3.31 3.28 6.05
C ASN A 36 -2.40 4.50 5.91
N MET A 37 -1.09 4.34 6.12
CA MET A 37 -0.10 5.39 5.90
C MET A 37 0.02 5.74 4.40
N ALA A 38 0.05 4.74 3.53
CA ALA A 38 0.07 4.93 2.07
C ALA A 38 -1.14 5.74 1.60
N VAL A 39 -2.35 5.36 2.04
CA VAL A 39 -3.60 6.07 1.72
C VAL A 39 -3.57 7.50 2.24
N ALA A 40 -3.08 7.74 3.46
CA ALA A 40 -2.96 9.08 4.01
C ALA A 40 -2.07 9.99 3.13
N PHE A 41 -0.90 9.50 2.71
CA PHE A 41 -0.01 10.24 1.81
C PHE A 41 -0.59 10.43 0.41
N HIS A 42 -1.22 9.38 -0.13
CA HIS A 42 -1.86 9.43 -1.44
C HIS A 42 -2.99 10.47 -1.45
N LEU A 43 -3.85 10.49 -0.42
CA LEU A 43 -4.98 11.43 -0.30
C LEU A 43 -4.56 12.90 -0.29
N ILE A 44 -3.39 13.21 0.27
CA ILE A 44 -2.85 14.59 0.31
C ILE A 44 -1.92 14.90 -0.89
N GLY A 45 -1.79 13.99 -1.85
CA GLY A 45 -1.02 14.17 -3.09
C GLY A 45 0.49 13.96 -2.92
N LEU A 46 0.96 13.44 -1.79
CA LEU A 46 2.38 13.13 -1.56
C LEU A 46 2.69 11.72 -2.06
N THR A 47 2.47 11.47 -3.35
CA THR A 47 2.58 10.14 -3.97
C THR A 47 3.95 9.50 -3.83
N HIS A 48 5.02 10.29 -3.89
CA HIS A 48 6.40 9.82 -3.65
C HIS A 48 6.61 9.24 -2.23
N LEU A 49 5.80 9.65 -1.25
CA LEU A 49 5.78 9.04 0.08
C LEU A 49 4.80 7.86 0.15
N ALA A 50 3.72 7.88 -0.63
CA ALA A 50 2.74 6.79 -0.67
C ALA A 50 3.31 5.51 -1.30
N VAL A 51 4.10 5.62 -2.37
CA VAL A 51 4.70 4.48 -3.10
C VAL A 51 5.45 3.50 -2.18
N PRO A 52 6.45 3.93 -1.38
CA PRO A 52 7.19 3.00 -0.53
C PRO A 52 6.32 2.33 0.54
N HIS A 53 5.22 2.99 0.97
CA HIS A 53 4.27 2.37 1.89
C HIS A 53 3.38 1.33 1.18
N TYR A 54 2.87 1.60 -0.03
CA TYR A 54 2.14 0.58 -0.81
C TYR A 54 3.02 -0.61 -1.16
N GLU A 55 4.25 -0.38 -1.58
CA GLU A 55 5.26 -1.42 -1.80
C GLU A 55 5.46 -2.30 -0.56
N ARG A 56 5.50 -1.67 0.62
CA ARG A 56 5.60 -2.38 1.90
C ARG A 56 4.40 -3.28 2.15
N VAL A 57 3.18 -2.84 1.84
CA VAL A 57 1.95 -3.64 1.96
C VAL A 57 2.06 -4.91 1.11
N LEU A 58 2.64 -4.80 -0.10
CA LEU A 58 2.85 -5.91 -1.02
C LEU A 58 3.92 -6.91 -0.55
N CYS A 59 4.84 -6.46 0.30
CA CYS A 59 5.88 -7.30 0.89
C CYS A 59 5.44 -7.99 2.19
N LEU A 60 4.55 -7.36 2.95
CA LEU A 60 4.14 -7.85 4.26
C LEU A 60 3.08 -8.95 4.16
N PRO A 61 3.10 -9.94 5.09
CA PRO A 61 2.02 -10.91 5.19
C PRO A 61 0.73 -10.23 5.64
N SER A 62 -0.39 -10.81 5.22
CA SER A 62 -1.72 -10.43 5.72
C SER A 62 -1.83 -10.66 7.23
N LYS A 63 -2.91 -10.17 7.85
CA LYS A 63 -3.11 -10.35 9.28
C LYS A 63 -3.25 -11.84 9.65
N ALA A 64 -3.95 -12.63 8.85
CA ALA A 64 -4.10 -14.07 9.08
C ALA A 64 -2.76 -14.82 8.95
N LYS A 65 -1.90 -14.38 8.04
CA LYS A 65 -0.61 -15.04 7.74
C LYS A 65 0.59 -14.42 8.48
N ALA A 66 0.38 -13.39 9.31
CA ALA A 66 1.46 -12.62 9.96
C ALA A 66 2.43 -13.44 10.83
N HIS A 67 1.98 -14.58 11.36
CA HIS A 67 2.81 -15.48 12.18
C HIS A 67 3.38 -16.67 11.40
N ILE A 68 2.96 -16.84 10.15
CA ILE A 68 3.28 -17.99 9.30
C ILE A 68 4.31 -17.57 8.24
N GLU A 69 4.01 -16.46 7.56
CA GLU A 69 4.81 -15.93 6.46
C GLU A 69 5.76 -14.84 6.93
N LYS A 70 6.88 -14.73 6.23
CA LYS A 70 7.84 -13.65 6.40
C LYS A 70 7.60 -12.57 5.35
N GLU A 71 8.08 -11.38 5.66
CA GLU A 71 8.15 -10.30 4.70
C GLU A 71 8.98 -10.71 3.46
N LYS A 72 8.41 -10.46 2.28
CA LYS A 72 9.05 -10.71 0.98
C LYS A 72 10.00 -9.55 0.64
N PRO A 73 11.08 -9.81 -0.14
CA PRO A 73 11.95 -8.74 -0.62
C PRO A 73 11.19 -7.78 -1.56
N ILE A 74 11.61 -6.52 -1.61
CA ILE A 74 10.94 -5.48 -2.40
C ILE A 74 10.97 -5.76 -3.90
N GLU A 75 12.03 -6.43 -4.37
CA GLU A 75 12.21 -6.81 -5.77
C GLU A 75 11.09 -7.75 -6.25
N ASP A 76 10.48 -8.51 -5.34
CA ASP A 76 9.37 -9.39 -5.68
C ASP A 76 8.13 -8.59 -6.10
N VAL A 77 7.95 -7.35 -5.65
CA VAL A 77 6.77 -6.53 -6.01
C VAL A 77 6.63 -6.38 -7.52
N TYR A 78 7.75 -6.19 -8.23
CA TYR A 78 7.77 -5.92 -9.67
C TYR A 78 8.22 -7.11 -10.51
N LYS A 79 8.35 -8.30 -9.92
CA LYS A 79 8.70 -9.52 -10.64
C LYS A 79 7.44 -10.20 -11.20
N TRP A 80 7.31 -10.16 -12.53
CA TRP A 80 6.25 -10.82 -13.31
C TRP A 80 6.79 -11.28 -14.68
N PRO A 81 6.42 -12.48 -15.19
CA PRO A 81 5.59 -13.51 -14.55
C PRO A 81 6.28 -14.19 -13.36
N VAL A 82 5.49 -14.81 -12.49
CA VAL A 82 5.95 -15.68 -11.41
C VAL A 82 5.72 -17.13 -11.82
N ASP A 83 6.77 -17.96 -11.68
CA ASP A 83 6.75 -19.35 -12.18
C ASP A 83 5.82 -20.27 -11.35
N ASP A 84 5.58 -19.93 -10.07
CA ASP A 84 4.74 -20.67 -9.13
C ASP A 84 3.70 -19.72 -8.51
N MET A 85 2.61 -19.41 -9.24
CA MET A 85 1.42 -18.84 -8.60
C MET A 85 0.63 -19.99 -7.98
N ASP A 86 0.47 -19.98 -6.66
CA ASP A 86 -0.37 -20.95 -5.95
C ASP A 86 -1.83 -20.70 -6.33
N GLU A 87 -2.33 -21.38 -7.37
CA GLU A 87 -3.74 -21.30 -7.81
C GLU A 87 -4.73 -21.73 -6.70
N ASP A 88 -4.24 -22.45 -5.69
CA ASP A 88 -4.99 -22.94 -4.53
C ASP A 88 -4.90 -22.02 -3.30
N GLU A 89 -4.41 -20.77 -3.43
CA GLU A 89 -4.29 -19.85 -2.29
C GLU A 89 -5.69 -19.51 -1.73
N GLU A 90 -5.95 -19.93 -0.49
CA GLU A 90 -7.21 -19.66 0.19
C GLU A 90 -7.46 -18.15 0.32
N TYR A 91 -8.67 -17.71 -0.04
CA TYR A 91 -9.07 -16.31 0.06
C TYR A 91 -8.92 -15.81 1.50
N ASP A 92 -8.14 -14.74 1.66
CA ASP A 92 -7.88 -14.09 2.93
C ASP A 92 -8.50 -12.68 2.93
N GLU A 93 -9.61 -12.52 3.65
CA GLU A 93 -10.30 -11.23 3.79
C GLU A 93 -9.46 -10.13 4.45
N THR A 94 -8.35 -10.49 5.09
CA THR A 94 -7.43 -9.55 5.74
C THR A 94 -6.27 -9.13 4.87
N ASP A 95 -6.12 -9.69 3.66
CA ASP A 95 -5.05 -9.33 2.74
C ASP A 95 -5.40 -8.05 1.97
N LEU A 96 -4.60 -6.99 2.19
CA LEU A 96 -4.75 -5.69 1.56
C LEU A 96 -3.90 -5.51 0.28
N LYS A 97 -3.27 -6.59 -0.22
CA LYS A 97 -2.40 -6.52 -1.40
C LYS A 97 -3.15 -6.08 -2.65
N HIS A 98 -4.37 -6.56 -2.85
CA HIS A 98 -5.18 -6.20 -4.02
C HIS A 98 -5.45 -4.68 -4.06
N GLU A 99 -5.91 -4.10 -2.95
CA GLU A 99 -6.18 -2.67 -2.84
C GLU A 99 -4.91 -1.83 -2.93
N ALA A 100 -3.81 -2.29 -2.33
CA ALA A 100 -2.52 -1.62 -2.41
C ALA A 100 -1.97 -1.61 -3.84
N ALA A 101 -2.01 -2.75 -4.54
CA ALA A 101 -1.58 -2.87 -5.92
C ALA A 101 -2.41 -1.98 -6.85
N TYR A 102 -3.74 -1.94 -6.67
CA TYR A 102 -4.61 -1.06 -7.42
C TYR A 102 -4.29 0.42 -7.20
N ASN A 103 -4.14 0.86 -5.95
CA ASN A 103 -3.80 2.25 -5.66
C ASN A 103 -2.40 2.64 -6.17
N LEU A 104 -1.43 1.73 -6.08
CA LEU A 104 -0.09 1.94 -6.59
C LEU A 104 -0.07 1.99 -8.13
N HIS A 105 -0.86 1.13 -8.79
CA HIS A 105 -1.08 1.19 -10.23
C HIS A 105 -1.62 2.55 -10.67
N LEU A 106 -2.62 3.11 -9.96
CA LEU A 106 -3.14 4.44 -10.28
C LEU A 106 -2.05 5.52 -10.23
N ILE A 107 -1.17 5.46 -9.22
CA ILE A 107 -0.02 6.37 -9.13
C ILE A 107 0.90 6.21 -10.35
N TYR A 108 1.22 4.98 -10.75
CA TYR A 108 2.11 4.74 -11.90
C TYR A 108 1.48 5.12 -13.24
N VAL A 109 0.17 4.91 -13.43
CA VAL A 109 -0.54 5.41 -14.62
C VAL A 109 -0.45 6.92 -14.71
N ILE A 110 -0.74 7.63 -13.61
CA ILE A 110 -0.70 9.10 -13.56
C ILE A 110 0.72 9.62 -13.82
N ASN A 111 1.74 8.95 -13.29
CA ASN A 111 3.14 9.33 -13.45
C ASN A 111 3.74 8.89 -14.80
N GLY A 112 2.98 8.25 -15.68
CA GLY A 112 3.45 7.83 -17.01
C GLY A 112 4.40 6.63 -16.99
N SER A 113 4.26 5.73 -16.02
CA SER A 113 5.02 4.48 -15.89
C SER A 113 4.16 3.23 -16.17
N PRO A 114 3.63 3.05 -17.40
CA PRO A 114 2.63 2.04 -17.71
C PRO A 114 3.14 0.60 -17.53
N ALA A 115 4.43 0.34 -17.74
CA ALA A 115 5.00 -0.99 -17.56
C ALA A 115 4.94 -1.47 -16.09
N LEU A 116 5.27 -0.59 -15.13
CA LEU A 116 5.14 -0.89 -13.71
C LEU A 116 3.67 -1.03 -13.30
N ALA A 117 2.81 -0.18 -13.86
CA ALA A 117 1.37 -0.24 -13.63
C ALA A 117 0.76 -1.57 -14.13
N GLU A 118 1.20 -2.07 -15.27
CA GLU A 118 0.76 -3.34 -15.86
C GLU A 118 1.19 -4.54 -15.00
N ILE A 119 2.46 -4.56 -14.55
CA ILE A 119 2.97 -5.62 -13.67
C ILE A 119 2.10 -5.77 -12.41
N LEU A 120 1.73 -4.65 -11.77
CA LEU A 120 0.90 -4.68 -10.56
C LEU A 120 -0.49 -5.27 -10.82
N MET A 121 -1.10 -4.93 -11.96
CA MET A 121 -2.42 -5.45 -12.32
C MET A 121 -2.38 -6.93 -12.65
N MET A 122 -1.40 -7.35 -13.44
CA MET A 122 -1.26 -8.76 -13.82
C MET A 122 -0.92 -9.66 -12.64
N LYS A 123 -0.16 -9.14 -11.66
CA LYS A 123 0.28 -9.94 -10.53
C LYS A 123 -0.72 -10.01 -9.38
N TYR A 124 -1.41 -8.91 -9.07
CA TYR A 124 -2.20 -8.79 -7.84
C TYR A 124 -3.69 -8.56 -8.05
N CYS A 125 -4.15 -8.27 -9.27
CA CYS A 125 -5.54 -7.91 -9.55
C CYS A 125 -6.22 -8.79 -10.60
N THR A 126 -5.61 -9.91 -10.96
CA THR A 126 -6.23 -10.97 -11.76
C THR A 126 -6.89 -12.00 -10.85
N ILE A 127 -8.09 -12.46 -11.23
CA ILE A 127 -8.86 -13.53 -10.56
C ILE A 127 -8.64 -14.84 -11.30
#